data_AF-A0A8T1QGB2-F1
#
_entry.id   AF-A0A8T1QGB2-F1
#
_cell.length_a   1.000
_cell.length_b   1.000
_cell.length_c   1.000
_cell.angle_alpha   90.00
_cell.angle_beta   90.00
_cell.angle_gamma   90.00
#
_symmetry.space_group_name_H-M   'P 1'
#
loop_
_entity.id
_entity.type
_entity.pdbx_description
1 polymer ?
#
loop_
_entity_poly.entity_id
_entity_poly.type
_entity_poly.pdbx_seq_one_letter_code
_entity_poly.pdbx_strand_id
1 'polypeptide(L)'
;MYPFPCCSSSTSSILGLLVLLLTTRGISAATFTFVNRCDYTVWPGILANAGSPRLDSTGFELPKETSRSFQAPTGWSGRFWARTACNFDGSGSGSCLTGDCGSGQVECNGLGAAPPATLAEFTLGSGGQDFYDVSLVDGYNLPMIVEGTGGAGVCASTGCVTDLNQQCPSELRVGSGDACKSACEAFGSPEYCCSGSYATPATCRPSVYSEMFKAACPRSYSYAYDDATSTFTCSGADYTVTFCPSSPSQKSTKDPTPMTSTTPQGSGSGYSVSGSGSGSGSESGSGYSVPGSGSESGSGAGEALMTDGSWLAGLAMGDSSRTHSPSTVQSALIAFATLSLALAFHNL
;
A
#
# COMPACT_ATOMS: atom_id res chain seq x y z
N MET A 1 51.14 24.04 49.49
CA MET A 1 50.93 22.71 48.89
C MET A 1 49.45 22.38 49.09
N TYR A 2 48.60 22.79 48.15
CA TYR A 2 47.17 22.44 48.11
C TYR A 2 46.94 21.71 46.78
N PRO A 3 46.33 20.50 46.77
CA PRO A 3 46.11 19.77 45.54
C PRO A 3 44.83 20.27 44.86
N PHE A 4 44.90 20.50 43.55
CA PHE A 4 43.73 20.74 42.69
C PHE A 4 42.98 19.42 42.44
N PRO A 5 41.64 19.38 42.51
CA PRO A 5 40.86 18.18 42.17
C PRO A 5 40.58 18.16 40.66
N CYS A 6 41.24 17.27 39.92
CA CYS A 6 41.13 17.15 38.45
C CYS A 6 40.07 16.11 37.99
N CYS A 7 39.34 15.46 38.91
CA CYS A 7 38.52 14.28 38.58
C CYS A 7 37.00 14.50 38.43
N SER A 8 36.46 15.70 38.68
CA SER A 8 34.99 15.89 38.75
C SER A 8 34.29 15.99 37.38
N SER A 9 35.03 16.31 36.30
CA SER A 9 34.41 16.53 34.98
C SER A 9 34.01 15.24 34.26
N SER A 10 34.72 14.13 34.49
CA SER A 10 34.53 12.90 33.71
C SER A 10 33.30 12.09 34.14
N THR A 11 32.91 12.17 35.42
CA THR A 11 31.76 11.43 35.97
C THR A 11 30.42 12.07 35.56
N SER A 12 30.38 13.40 35.45
CA SER A 12 29.21 14.16 35.00
C SER A 12 28.86 13.87 33.54
N SER A 13 29.87 13.74 32.66
CA SER A 13 29.66 13.39 31.25
C SER A 13 29.15 11.96 31.03
N ILE A 14 29.60 10.99 31.84
CA ILE A 14 29.14 9.59 31.76
C ILE A 14 27.69 9.48 32.25
N LEU A 15 27.33 10.21 33.32
CA LEU A 15 25.98 10.20 33.87
C LEU A 15 24.99 10.90 32.92
N GLY A 16 25.41 11.97 32.25
CA GLY A 16 24.62 12.61 31.19
C GLY A 16 24.37 11.70 29.99
N LEU A 17 25.37 10.92 29.56
CA LEU A 17 25.23 9.94 28.47
C LEU A 17 24.31 8.78 28.87
N LEU A 18 24.39 8.29 30.11
CA LEU A 18 23.48 7.26 30.62
C LEU A 18 22.04 7.75 30.70
N VAL A 19 21.81 8.98 31.16
CA VAL A 19 20.47 9.59 31.20
C VAL A 19 19.92 9.80 29.78
N LEU A 20 20.75 10.17 28.81
CA LEU A 20 20.35 10.27 27.40
C LEU A 20 19.96 8.90 26.82
N LEU A 21 20.71 7.84 27.12
CA LEU A 21 20.41 6.47 26.70
C LEU A 21 19.17 5.88 27.41
N LEU A 22 18.88 6.31 28.64
CA LEU A 22 17.70 5.88 29.42
C LEU A 22 16.42 6.65 29.07
N THR A 23 16.54 7.76 28.30
CA THR A 23 15.41 8.62 27.88
C THR A 23 15.03 8.45 26.40
N THR A 24 15.74 7.62 25.63
CA THR A 24 15.26 7.22 24.29
C THR A 24 13.99 6.38 24.44
N ARG A 25 12.82 7.01 24.34
CA ARG A 25 11.59 6.29 24.05
C ARG A 25 11.81 5.62 22.69
N GLY A 26 11.81 4.29 22.66
CA GLY A 26 11.81 3.57 21.39
C GLY A 26 10.62 4.06 20.57
N ILE A 27 10.89 4.65 19.41
CA ILE A 27 9.84 4.98 18.46
C ILE A 27 9.38 3.63 17.90
N SER A 28 8.15 3.23 18.22
CA SER A 28 7.52 2.10 17.52
C SER A 28 7.15 2.60 16.13
N ALA A 29 7.74 2.00 15.11
CA ALA A 29 7.48 2.28 13.71
C ALA A 29 7.27 0.95 12.98
N ALA A 30 6.36 0.93 12.03
CA ALA A 30 6.18 -0.22 11.15
C ALA A 30 7.10 -0.05 9.95
N THR A 31 7.77 -1.14 9.56
CA THR A 31 8.56 -1.20 8.34
C THR A 31 7.68 -1.64 7.19
N PHE A 32 7.56 -0.80 6.17
CA PHE A 32 7.00 -1.19 4.88
C PHE A 32 8.11 -1.59 3.92
N THR A 33 8.11 -2.83 3.45
CA THR A 33 9.07 -3.32 2.43
C THR A 33 8.36 -3.54 1.11
N PHE A 34 8.77 -2.80 0.09
CA PHE A 34 8.28 -2.93 -1.27
C PHE A 34 9.16 -3.90 -2.03
N VAL A 35 8.57 -4.89 -2.69
CA VAL A 35 9.27 -5.92 -3.47
C VAL A 35 8.71 -5.96 -4.88
N ASN A 36 9.57 -5.79 -5.89
CA ASN A 36 9.18 -5.95 -7.27
C ASN A 36 9.56 -7.35 -7.79
N ARG A 37 8.57 -8.22 -7.99
CA ARG A 37 8.73 -9.51 -8.67
C ARG A 37 8.16 -9.52 -10.09
N CYS A 38 7.80 -8.36 -10.62
CA CYS A 38 7.44 -8.23 -12.02
C CYS A 38 8.70 -8.43 -12.88
N ASP A 39 8.52 -8.84 -14.14
CA ASP A 39 9.61 -8.98 -15.09
C ASP A 39 10.05 -7.65 -15.71
N TYR A 40 9.48 -6.53 -15.25
CA TYR A 40 9.75 -5.15 -15.63
C TYR A 40 9.93 -4.25 -14.39
N THR A 41 10.48 -3.05 -14.59
CA THR A 41 10.55 -2.01 -13.56
C THR A 41 9.16 -1.45 -13.26
N VAL A 42 8.87 -1.23 -11.97
CA VAL A 42 7.68 -0.49 -11.52
C VAL A 42 8.11 0.77 -10.79
N TRP A 43 7.21 1.75 -10.71
CA TRP A 43 7.46 2.97 -9.95
C TRP A 43 6.41 3.13 -8.86
N PRO A 44 6.67 2.63 -7.63
CA PRO A 44 5.71 2.77 -6.55
C PRO A 44 5.40 4.24 -6.25
N GLY A 45 4.15 4.49 -5.87
CA GLY A 45 3.67 5.76 -5.34
C GLY A 45 3.21 5.58 -3.90
N ILE A 46 3.40 6.61 -3.09
CA ILE A 46 3.03 6.66 -1.69
C ILE A 46 2.21 7.93 -1.45
N LEU A 47 1.00 7.76 -0.93
CA LEU A 47 0.17 8.86 -0.45
C LEU A 47 -0.14 8.67 1.02
N ALA A 48 0.28 9.62 1.85
CA ALA A 48 -0.18 9.70 3.23
C ALA A 48 -1.57 10.38 3.27
N ASN A 49 -2.47 9.85 4.10
CA ASN A 49 -3.79 10.43 4.32
C ASN A 49 -3.71 11.72 5.14
N ALA A 50 -4.81 12.48 5.16
CA ALA A 50 -4.91 13.68 5.99
C ALA A 50 -4.56 13.38 7.45
N GLY A 51 -3.69 14.21 8.03
CA GLY A 51 -3.20 14.03 9.41
C GLY A 51 -2.00 13.07 9.56
N SER A 52 -1.63 12.33 8.53
CA SER A 52 -0.42 11.49 8.53
C SER A 52 0.77 12.21 7.89
N PRO A 53 1.99 12.07 8.43
CA PRO A 53 3.17 12.64 7.81
C PRO A 53 3.52 11.90 6.51
N ARG A 54 4.13 12.63 5.56
CA ARG A 54 4.80 12.00 4.42
C ARG A 54 5.91 11.07 4.91
N LEU A 55 6.11 9.96 4.22
CA LEU A 55 7.29 9.11 4.41
C LEU A 55 8.51 9.75 3.71
N ASP A 56 9.67 9.09 3.78
CA ASP A 56 10.92 9.60 3.19
C ASP A 56 10.87 9.81 1.67
N SER A 57 9.89 9.20 0.99
CA SER A 57 9.58 9.41 -0.42
C SER A 57 8.08 9.26 -0.64
N THR A 58 7.57 9.92 -1.67
CA THR A 58 6.20 9.82 -2.21
C THR A 58 6.15 9.05 -3.53
N GLY A 59 7.29 8.75 -4.14
CA GLY A 59 7.37 7.89 -5.31
C GLY A 59 8.81 7.61 -5.72
N PHE A 60 9.07 6.40 -6.20
CA PHE A 60 10.42 5.95 -6.52
C PHE A 60 10.45 4.90 -7.63
N GLU A 61 11.61 4.70 -8.25
CA GLU A 61 11.86 3.58 -9.15
C GLU A 61 12.19 2.32 -8.36
N LEU A 62 11.59 1.20 -8.75
CA LEU A 62 11.85 -0.12 -8.18
C LEU A 62 12.12 -1.14 -9.31
N PRO A 63 13.39 -1.36 -9.69
CA PRO A 63 13.75 -2.31 -10.73
C PRO A 63 13.31 -3.74 -10.40
N LYS A 64 13.24 -4.59 -11.44
CA LYS A 64 12.94 -6.02 -11.31
C LYS A 64 13.82 -6.71 -10.25
N GLU A 65 13.22 -7.59 -9.46
CA GLU A 65 13.86 -8.39 -8.39
C GLU A 65 14.59 -7.54 -7.34
N THR A 66 14.15 -6.28 -7.12
CA THR A 66 14.69 -5.41 -6.07
C THR A 66 13.65 -5.12 -5.00
N SER A 67 14.14 -4.62 -3.86
CA SER A 67 13.29 -4.21 -2.76
C SER A 67 13.76 -2.89 -2.15
N ARG A 68 12.82 -2.13 -1.59
CA ARG A 68 13.11 -0.90 -0.82
C ARG A 68 12.19 -0.81 0.38
N SER A 69 12.72 -0.36 1.51
CA SER A 69 11.94 -0.25 2.76
C SER A 69 11.81 1.18 3.25
N PHE A 70 10.71 1.46 3.94
CA PHE A 70 10.39 2.74 4.57
C PHE A 70 9.87 2.50 5.98
N GLN A 71 10.12 3.46 6.87
CA GLN A 71 9.56 3.47 8.21
C GLN A 71 8.33 4.36 8.24
N ALA A 72 7.23 3.84 8.76
CA ALA A 72 6.03 4.62 9.03
C ALA A 72 5.82 4.77 10.54
N PRO A 73 5.50 5.97 11.03
CA PRO A 73 5.24 6.16 12.44
C PRO A 73 3.98 5.40 12.87
N THR A 74 3.92 5.07 14.16
CA THR A 74 2.68 4.64 14.81
C THR A 74 1.53 5.60 14.49
N GLY A 75 0.33 5.09 14.19
CA GLY A 75 -0.81 5.92 13.81
C GLY A 75 -0.86 6.36 12.34
N TRP A 76 0.14 5.99 11.53
CA TRP A 76 0.18 6.38 10.12
C TRP A 76 -0.95 5.74 9.31
N SER A 77 -1.58 6.51 8.44
CA SER A 77 -2.55 6.04 7.47
C SER A 77 -2.22 6.58 6.09
N GLY A 78 -2.44 5.75 5.08
CA GLY A 78 -2.17 6.09 3.70
C GLY A 78 -2.33 4.90 2.78
N ARG A 79 -1.91 5.08 1.54
CA ARG A 79 -2.02 4.07 0.49
C ARG A 79 -0.77 4.03 -0.38
N PHE A 80 -0.56 2.86 -0.96
CA PHE A 80 0.50 2.57 -1.89
C PHE A 80 -0.06 1.99 -3.19
N TRP A 81 0.64 2.24 -4.29
CA TRP A 81 0.34 1.63 -5.59
C TRP A 81 1.63 1.50 -6.39
N ALA A 82 1.58 0.85 -7.54
CA ALA A 82 2.70 0.80 -8.48
C ALA A 82 2.30 1.30 -9.86
N ARG A 83 3.12 2.21 -10.40
CA ARG A 83 3.00 2.72 -11.77
C ARG A 83 3.75 1.81 -12.74
N THR A 84 3.26 1.73 -13.98
CA THR A 84 3.87 0.92 -15.03
C THR A 84 4.07 1.72 -16.33
N ALA A 85 4.96 1.21 -17.17
CA ALA A 85 5.35 1.82 -18.45
C ALA A 85 5.64 3.33 -18.31
N CYS A 86 6.44 3.67 -17.31
CA CYS A 86 6.86 5.05 -17.06
C CYS A 86 8.03 5.44 -17.96
N ASN A 87 8.05 6.70 -18.38
CA ASN A 87 9.14 7.31 -19.11
C ASN A 87 9.58 8.59 -18.40
N PHE A 88 10.54 8.46 -17.48
CA PHE A 88 11.16 9.58 -16.79
C PHE A 88 12.53 9.90 -17.43
N ASP A 89 12.81 11.18 -17.63
CA ASP A 89 14.11 11.64 -18.09
C ASP A 89 15.17 11.63 -16.95
N GLY A 90 16.40 12.02 -17.28
CA GLY A 90 17.50 12.07 -16.29
C GLY A 90 17.29 13.07 -15.13
N SER A 91 16.28 13.94 -15.22
CA SER A 91 15.87 14.84 -14.12
C SER A 91 14.78 14.23 -13.25
N GLY A 92 14.23 13.07 -13.61
CA GLY A 92 13.08 12.45 -12.96
C GLY A 92 11.73 12.99 -13.43
N SER A 93 11.70 13.73 -14.54
CA SER A 93 10.47 14.32 -15.12
C SER A 93 9.86 13.41 -16.18
N GLY A 94 8.55 13.23 -16.17
CA GLY A 94 7.89 12.28 -17.07
C GLY A 94 6.49 11.88 -16.65
N SER A 95 6.00 10.78 -17.20
CA SER A 95 4.68 10.22 -16.90
C SER A 95 4.67 8.70 -17.05
N CYS A 96 3.60 8.07 -16.55
CA CYS A 96 3.34 6.64 -16.62
C CYS A 96 2.04 6.33 -17.37
N LEU A 97 1.94 5.12 -17.91
CA LEU A 97 0.72 4.66 -18.60
C LEU A 97 -0.41 4.33 -17.61
N THR A 98 -0.07 3.65 -16.51
CA THR A 98 -1.05 3.23 -15.48
C THR A 98 -0.67 3.77 -14.12
N GLY A 99 -1.65 4.20 -13.33
CA GLY A 99 -1.44 4.66 -11.96
C GLY A 99 -0.63 5.96 -11.84
N ASP A 100 -0.43 6.70 -12.94
CA ASP A 100 0.29 7.97 -12.94
C ASP A 100 -0.32 8.92 -11.91
N CYS A 101 0.49 9.64 -11.17
CA CYS A 101 0.01 10.54 -10.12
C CYS A 101 -0.10 11.99 -10.56
N GLY A 102 0.12 12.30 -11.84
CA GLY A 102 -0.05 13.64 -12.40
C GLY A 102 0.94 14.69 -11.89
N SER A 103 1.93 14.31 -11.09
CA SER A 103 2.97 15.23 -10.61
C SER A 103 3.96 15.65 -11.69
N GLY A 104 4.00 14.90 -12.80
CA GLY A 104 5.02 15.04 -13.85
C GLY A 104 6.41 14.61 -13.41
N GLN A 105 6.54 13.93 -12.26
CA GLN A 105 7.80 13.55 -11.62
C GLN A 105 7.76 12.12 -11.07
N VAL A 106 8.93 11.53 -10.80
CA VAL A 106 9.03 10.26 -10.08
C VAL A 106 8.35 10.36 -8.71
N GLU A 107 8.57 11.46 -7.98
CA GLU A 107 7.88 11.76 -6.72
C GLU A 107 6.42 12.18 -6.97
N CYS A 108 5.46 11.62 -6.23
CA CYS A 108 4.04 11.95 -6.39
C CYS A 108 3.59 13.21 -5.64
N ASN A 109 4.41 13.73 -4.73
CA ASN A 109 4.24 15.04 -4.08
C ASN A 109 2.85 15.25 -3.43
N GLY A 110 2.30 14.19 -2.84
CA GLY A 110 0.99 14.23 -2.19
C GLY A 110 -0.20 14.08 -3.14
N LEU A 111 0.03 13.72 -4.40
CA LEU A 111 -1.01 13.35 -5.36
C LEU A 111 -1.24 11.84 -5.36
N GLY A 112 -2.49 11.44 -5.54
CA GLY A 112 -2.90 10.03 -5.65
C GLY A 112 -2.74 9.49 -7.07
N ALA A 113 -2.88 8.17 -7.22
CA ALA A 113 -2.90 7.52 -8.53
C ALA A 113 -4.11 7.97 -9.35
N ALA A 114 -3.92 8.19 -10.65
CA ALA A 114 -5.00 8.21 -11.62
C ALA A 114 -5.47 6.77 -11.87
N PRO A 115 -6.76 6.44 -11.63
CA PRO A 115 -7.31 5.12 -11.92
C PRO A 115 -7.20 4.76 -13.42
N PRO A 116 -7.10 3.46 -13.77
CA PRO A 116 -7.12 2.31 -12.87
C PRO A 116 -5.79 2.03 -12.15
N ALA A 117 -5.87 1.71 -10.85
CA ALA A 117 -4.71 1.32 -10.05
C ALA A 117 -5.11 0.35 -8.92
N THR A 118 -4.34 -0.73 -8.77
CA THR A 118 -4.44 -1.60 -7.58
C THR A 118 -3.80 -0.89 -6.39
N LEU A 119 -4.54 -0.76 -5.30
CA LEU A 119 -4.11 -0.03 -4.11
C LEU A 119 -3.84 -1.00 -2.95
N ALA A 120 -2.81 -0.71 -2.15
CA ALA A 120 -2.67 -1.27 -0.82
C ALA A 120 -2.91 -0.15 0.20
N GLU A 121 -3.89 -0.33 1.08
CA GLU A 121 -4.37 0.70 2.01
C GLU A 121 -4.05 0.30 3.45
N PHE A 122 -3.67 1.28 4.28
CA PHE A 122 -3.26 1.05 5.65
C PHE A 122 -3.77 2.12 6.60
N THR A 123 -4.11 1.69 7.80
CA THR A 123 -4.30 2.51 8.99
C THR A 123 -3.62 1.80 10.17
N LEU A 124 -2.46 2.30 10.57
CA LEU A 124 -1.69 1.73 11.68
C LEU A 124 -2.25 2.21 13.03
N GLY A 125 -2.37 1.29 13.98
CA GLY A 125 -2.89 1.58 15.31
C GLY A 125 -1.90 2.36 16.17
N SER A 126 -2.40 3.21 17.07
CA SER A 126 -1.58 3.91 18.08
C SER A 126 -1.40 3.09 19.36
N GLY A 127 -0.81 1.90 19.25
CA GLY A 127 -0.86 0.88 20.29
C GLY A 127 -2.13 0.02 20.26
N GLY A 128 -2.90 0.14 19.16
CA GLY A 128 -4.06 -0.66 18.84
C GLY A 128 -3.81 -1.63 17.67
N GLN A 129 -4.89 -2.01 17.01
CA GLN A 129 -4.87 -2.87 15.84
C GLN A 129 -4.65 -2.05 14.56
N ASP A 130 -3.81 -2.56 13.68
CA ASP A 130 -3.64 -2.07 12.32
C ASP A 130 -4.74 -2.65 11.44
N PHE A 131 -5.22 -1.84 10.49
CA PHE A 131 -6.13 -2.24 9.43
C PHE A 131 -5.43 -2.08 8.09
N TYR A 132 -5.53 -3.09 7.24
CA TYR A 132 -4.95 -3.06 5.91
C TYR A 132 -5.71 -3.93 4.93
N ASP A 133 -5.60 -3.57 3.67
CA ASP A 133 -6.21 -4.30 2.57
C ASP A 133 -5.48 -4.03 1.25
N VAL A 134 -5.85 -4.82 0.24
CA VAL A 134 -5.62 -4.47 -1.16
C VAL A 134 -6.98 -4.22 -1.80
N SER A 135 -7.10 -3.09 -2.47
CA SER A 135 -8.36 -2.58 -3.02
C SER A 135 -8.31 -2.46 -4.53
N LEU A 136 -9.39 -2.92 -5.15
CA LEU A 136 -9.68 -2.83 -6.58
C LEU A 136 -10.85 -1.88 -6.88
N VAL A 137 -11.26 -1.09 -5.88
CA VAL A 137 -12.33 -0.07 -6.02
C VAL A 137 -11.96 0.93 -7.12
N ASP A 138 -10.69 1.30 -7.19
CA ASP A 138 -10.12 2.19 -8.21
C ASP A 138 -9.59 1.40 -9.42
N GLY A 139 -10.03 0.15 -9.61
CA GLY A 139 -9.60 -0.69 -10.72
C GLY A 139 -8.36 -1.52 -10.43
N TYR A 140 -7.78 -2.07 -11.49
CA TYR A 140 -6.65 -2.98 -11.44
C TYR A 140 -5.64 -2.63 -12.52
N ASN A 141 -4.36 -2.63 -12.21
CA ASN A 141 -3.31 -2.51 -13.22
C ASN A 141 -2.26 -3.63 -13.13
N LEU A 142 -1.94 -4.12 -11.93
CA LEU A 142 -0.99 -5.22 -11.75
C LEU A 142 -1.28 -6.04 -10.48
N PRO A 143 -0.82 -7.30 -10.41
CA PRO A 143 -1.05 -8.15 -9.24
C PRO A 143 -0.27 -7.62 -8.03
N MET A 144 -0.90 -7.60 -6.87
CA MET A 144 -0.32 -7.07 -5.63
C MET A 144 -0.77 -7.90 -4.44
N ILE A 145 0.14 -8.17 -3.50
CA ILE A 145 -0.20 -8.71 -2.17
C ILE A 145 0.46 -7.90 -1.06
N VAL A 146 -0.17 -7.94 0.12
CA VAL A 146 0.36 -7.44 1.38
C VAL A 146 0.45 -8.59 2.37
N GLU A 147 1.60 -8.71 3.02
CA GLU A 147 1.87 -9.73 4.05
C GLU A 147 2.40 -9.05 5.32
N GLY A 148 1.76 -9.32 6.46
CA GLY A 148 2.24 -8.87 7.78
C GLY A 148 3.18 -9.89 8.42
N THR A 149 4.25 -9.42 9.06
CA THR A 149 5.29 -10.25 9.69
C THR A 149 5.64 -9.73 11.09
N GLY A 150 5.96 -10.64 12.01
CA GLY A 150 6.39 -10.30 13.37
C GLY A 150 5.30 -9.80 14.33
N GLY A 151 4.09 -9.50 13.83
CA GLY A 151 2.97 -9.03 14.64
C GLY A 151 2.14 -10.12 15.32
N ALA A 152 1.11 -9.68 16.03
CA ALA A 152 0.12 -10.52 16.72
C ALA A 152 -1.28 -10.34 16.14
N GLY A 153 -2.12 -11.39 16.27
CA GLY A 153 -3.45 -11.44 15.68
C GLY A 153 -3.52 -12.41 14.50
N VAL A 154 -4.50 -12.23 13.61
CA VAL A 154 -4.67 -13.09 12.42
C VAL A 154 -3.58 -12.80 11.40
N CYS A 155 -3.28 -11.52 11.16
CA CYS A 155 -2.21 -11.06 10.26
C CYS A 155 -2.23 -11.76 8.89
N ALA A 156 -3.43 -12.05 8.38
CA ALA A 156 -3.60 -12.77 7.13
C ALA A 156 -3.21 -11.90 5.94
N SER A 157 -2.60 -12.50 4.93
CA SER A 157 -2.27 -11.77 3.71
C SER A 157 -3.52 -11.38 2.93
N THR A 158 -3.41 -10.29 2.20
CA THR A 158 -4.47 -9.69 1.37
C THR A 158 -3.91 -9.39 -0.01
N GLY A 159 -4.78 -9.31 -1.02
CA GLY A 159 -4.36 -9.01 -2.39
C GLY A 159 -4.81 -9.98 -3.46
N CYS A 160 -4.35 -9.67 -4.67
CA CYS A 160 -4.65 -10.39 -5.88
C CYS A 160 -3.39 -10.90 -6.56
N VAL A 161 -3.29 -12.23 -6.66
CA VAL A 161 -2.21 -12.92 -7.39
C VAL A 161 -2.59 -13.21 -8.85
N THR A 162 -3.88 -13.14 -9.17
CA THR A 162 -4.42 -13.36 -10.52
C THR A 162 -4.13 -12.13 -11.39
N ASP A 163 -3.72 -12.36 -12.64
CA ASP A 163 -3.70 -11.29 -13.64
C ASP A 163 -5.13 -11.01 -14.12
N LEU A 164 -5.75 -9.98 -13.55
CA LEU A 164 -7.10 -9.54 -13.88
C LEU A 164 -7.18 -8.91 -15.28
N ASN A 165 -6.08 -8.40 -15.82
CA ASN A 165 -6.07 -7.79 -17.16
C ASN A 165 -6.43 -8.80 -18.25
N GLN A 166 -6.06 -10.08 -18.06
CA GLN A 166 -6.43 -11.18 -19.00
C GLN A 166 -7.93 -11.49 -19.01
N GLN A 167 -8.63 -11.14 -17.94
CA GLN A 167 -10.06 -11.41 -17.76
C GLN A 167 -10.90 -10.13 -17.86
N CYS A 168 -10.26 -8.99 -18.12
CA CYS A 168 -10.92 -7.70 -18.14
C CYS A 168 -11.92 -7.60 -19.32
N PRO A 169 -13.21 -7.35 -19.05
CA PRO A 169 -14.22 -7.10 -20.07
C PRO A 169 -13.83 -5.95 -20.98
N SER A 170 -14.27 -5.98 -22.22
CA SER A 170 -13.92 -4.99 -23.25
C SER A 170 -14.23 -3.55 -22.83
N GLU A 171 -15.35 -3.36 -22.16
CA GLU A 171 -15.89 -2.08 -21.69
C GLU A 171 -15.14 -1.50 -20.49
N LEU A 172 -14.34 -2.31 -19.80
CA LEU A 172 -13.48 -1.88 -18.68
C LEU A 172 -12.00 -1.81 -19.06
N ARG A 173 -11.62 -2.32 -20.25
CA ARG A 173 -10.23 -2.49 -20.65
C ARG A 173 -9.57 -1.15 -20.98
N VAL A 174 -8.35 -0.97 -20.49
CA VAL A 174 -7.46 0.12 -20.89
C VAL A 174 -6.39 -0.40 -21.85
N GLY A 175 -6.19 0.32 -22.95
CA GLY A 175 -5.18 -0.02 -23.96
C GLY A 175 -5.36 -1.43 -24.52
N SER A 176 -4.27 -2.19 -24.60
CA SER A 176 -4.30 -3.57 -25.11
C SER A 176 -4.50 -4.63 -24.01
N GLY A 177 -5.00 -4.21 -22.85
CA GLY A 177 -4.98 -5.01 -21.62
C GLY A 177 -3.90 -4.54 -20.63
N ASP A 178 -3.56 -3.27 -20.66
CA ASP A 178 -2.55 -2.68 -19.78
C ASP A 178 -3.09 -2.46 -18.36
N ALA A 179 -4.41 -2.25 -18.24
CA ALA A 179 -5.13 -2.16 -16.99
C ALA A 179 -6.63 -2.43 -17.18
N CYS A 180 -7.36 -2.57 -16.07
CA CYS A 180 -8.80 -2.81 -16.02
C CYS A 180 -9.47 -1.79 -15.08
N LYS A 181 -10.38 -0.98 -15.62
CA LYS A 181 -11.21 -0.05 -14.86
C LYS A 181 -12.14 -0.81 -13.93
N SER A 182 -12.45 -0.23 -12.76
CA SER A 182 -13.65 -0.61 -12.03
C SER A 182 -14.90 -0.11 -12.75
N ALA A 183 -16.07 -0.61 -12.38
CA ALA A 183 -17.32 -0.12 -12.94
C ALA A 183 -17.59 1.36 -12.59
N CYS A 184 -17.16 1.82 -11.40
CA CYS A 184 -17.28 3.22 -11.04
C CYS A 184 -16.46 4.10 -11.99
N GLU A 185 -15.20 3.74 -12.23
CA GLU A 185 -14.31 4.49 -13.14
C GLU A 185 -14.78 4.43 -14.60
N ALA A 186 -15.42 3.34 -15.02
CA ALA A 186 -15.90 3.20 -16.40
C ALA A 186 -17.22 3.94 -16.66
N PHE A 187 -18.15 3.92 -15.70
CA PHE A 187 -19.54 4.35 -15.93
C PHE A 187 -19.97 5.55 -15.09
N GLY A 188 -19.31 5.83 -13.96
CA GLY A 188 -19.59 6.97 -13.09
C GLY A 188 -20.97 6.97 -12.44
N SER A 189 -21.72 5.85 -12.50
CA SER A 189 -23.08 5.81 -11.97
C SER A 189 -23.07 5.70 -10.44
N PRO A 190 -24.05 6.30 -9.74
CA PRO A 190 -24.14 6.24 -8.28
C PRO A 190 -24.14 4.81 -7.72
N GLU A 191 -24.75 3.86 -8.44
CA GLU A 191 -24.80 2.44 -8.10
C GLU A 191 -23.41 1.80 -8.06
N TYR A 192 -22.55 2.13 -9.03
CA TYR A 192 -21.19 1.56 -9.09
C TYR A 192 -20.22 2.29 -8.17
N CYS A 193 -20.43 3.60 -7.97
CA CYS A 193 -19.57 4.44 -7.16
C CYS A 193 -20.02 4.54 -5.69
N CYS A 194 -21.09 3.84 -5.31
CA CYS A 194 -21.68 3.90 -3.97
C CYS A 194 -21.88 5.33 -3.46
N SER A 195 -22.52 6.16 -4.27
CA SER A 195 -22.74 7.58 -3.97
C SER A 195 -24.22 7.95 -4.02
N GLY A 196 -24.56 9.13 -3.50
CA GLY A 196 -25.94 9.62 -3.43
C GLY A 196 -26.86 8.62 -2.71
N SER A 197 -27.92 8.16 -3.38
CA SER A 197 -28.86 7.18 -2.82
C SER A 197 -28.23 5.81 -2.53
N TYR A 198 -27.03 5.54 -3.05
CA TYR A 198 -26.27 4.31 -2.86
C TYR A 198 -25.11 4.48 -1.88
N ALA A 199 -25.07 5.57 -1.10
CA ALA A 199 -23.98 5.86 -0.16
C ALA A 199 -24.05 5.07 1.17
N THR A 200 -24.67 3.88 1.17
CA THR A 200 -24.68 3.01 2.35
C THR A 200 -24.48 1.55 1.94
N PRO A 201 -23.92 0.69 2.81
CA PRO A 201 -23.83 -0.75 2.54
C PRO A 201 -25.17 -1.42 2.24
N ALA A 202 -26.27 -0.88 2.79
CA ALA A 202 -27.61 -1.41 2.57
C ALA A 202 -28.16 -1.09 1.16
N THR A 203 -27.71 0.02 0.57
CA THR A 203 -28.20 0.51 -0.71
C THR A 203 -27.24 0.23 -1.86
N CYS A 204 -25.92 0.28 -1.68
CA CYS A 204 -24.95 -0.15 -2.70
C CYS A 204 -24.74 -1.66 -2.64
N ARG A 205 -25.19 -2.37 -3.68
CA ARG A 205 -25.03 -3.82 -3.78
C ARG A 205 -23.88 -4.17 -4.73
N PRO A 206 -23.26 -5.36 -4.57
CA PRO A 206 -22.34 -5.88 -5.57
C PRO A 206 -22.98 -5.87 -6.96
N SER A 207 -22.18 -5.47 -7.95
CA SER A 207 -22.52 -5.56 -9.37
C SER A 207 -21.86 -6.76 -10.02
N VAL A 208 -22.27 -7.10 -11.24
CA VAL A 208 -21.60 -8.16 -12.04
C VAL A 208 -20.10 -7.90 -12.23
N TYR A 209 -19.68 -6.63 -12.28
CA TYR A 209 -18.27 -6.26 -12.44
C TYR A 209 -17.48 -6.44 -11.13
N SER A 210 -18.02 -5.99 -10.00
CA SER A 210 -17.36 -6.20 -8.70
C SER A 210 -17.35 -7.68 -8.31
N GLU A 211 -18.40 -8.43 -8.62
CA GLU A 211 -18.41 -9.89 -8.42
C GLU A 211 -17.33 -10.60 -9.26
N MET A 212 -17.07 -10.13 -10.49
CA MET A 212 -15.98 -10.66 -11.32
C MET A 212 -14.60 -10.36 -10.70
N PHE A 213 -14.38 -9.13 -10.23
CA PHE A 213 -13.14 -8.77 -9.52
C PHE A 213 -12.99 -9.62 -8.26
N LYS A 214 -14.07 -9.82 -7.50
CA LYS A 214 -14.06 -10.62 -6.28
C LYS A 214 -13.77 -12.09 -6.54
N ALA A 215 -14.36 -12.65 -7.61
CA ALA A 215 -14.12 -14.04 -7.99
C ALA A 215 -12.64 -14.29 -8.36
N ALA A 216 -12.01 -13.33 -9.04
CA ALA A 216 -10.58 -13.41 -9.39
C ALA A 216 -9.65 -13.14 -8.19
N CYS A 217 -10.06 -12.26 -7.29
CA CYS A 217 -9.28 -11.74 -6.17
C CYS A 217 -10.11 -11.78 -4.86
N PRO A 218 -10.37 -12.97 -4.29
CA PRO A 218 -11.31 -13.12 -3.17
C PRO A 218 -10.86 -12.47 -1.86
N ARG A 219 -9.58 -12.08 -1.78
CA ARG A 219 -8.97 -11.41 -0.61
C ARG A 219 -8.65 -9.94 -0.89
N SER A 220 -9.38 -9.31 -1.80
CA SER A 220 -9.28 -7.89 -2.09
C SER A 220 -10.65 -7.26 -2.04
N TYR A 221 -10.70 -5.96 -1.76
CA TYR A 221 -11.92 -5.16 -1.96
C TYR A 221 -12.24 -5.11 -3.45
N SER A 222 -13.48 -5.46 -3.81
CA SER A 222 -13.97 -5.41 -5.18
C SER A 222 -14.89 -4.22 -5.47
N TYR A 223 -15.44 -3.60 -4.43
CA TYR A 223 -16.22 -2.37 -4.45
C TYR A 223 -16.23 -1.73 -3.03
N ALA A 224 -16.79 -0.53 -2.89
CA ALA A 224 -16.60 0.31 -1.70
C ALA A 224 -17.09 -0.28 -0.36
N TYR A 225 -18.05 -1.22 -0.36
CA TYR A 225 -18.58 -1.82 0.89
C TYR A 225 -18.35 -3.34 0.98
N ASP A 226 -17.26 -3.83 0.40
CA ASP A 226 -16.84 -5.25 0.43
C ASP A 226 -16.12 -5.64 1.74
N ASP A 227 -16.63 -5.24 2.90
CA ASP A 227 -15.84 -5.26 4.15
C ASP A 227 -15.59 -6.68 4.70
N ALA A 228 -16.60 -7.55 4.63
CA ALA A 228 -16.64 -8.80 5.40
C ALA A 228 -15.50 -9.78 5.11
N THR A 229 -14.86 -9.67 3.94
CA THR A 229 -13.77 -10.57 3.52
C THR A 229 -12.52 -9.83 3.05
N SER A 230 -12.50 -8.50 3.17
CA SER A 230 -11.49 -7.67 2.52
C SER A 230 -10.72 -6.76 3.47
N THR A 231 -11.20 -6.55 4.71
CA THR A 231 -10.40 -5.89 5.75
C THR A 231 -9.60 -6.91 6.55
N PHE A 232 -8.30 -6.65 6.68
CA PHE A 232 -7.39 -7.50 7.42
C PHE A 232 -6.77 -6.72 8.57
N THR A 233 -6.45 -7.45 9.64
CA THR A 233 -5.95 -6.84 10.86
C THR A 233 -4.75 -7.55 11.43
N CYS A 234 -3.86 -6.77 12.04
CA CYS A 234 -2.66 -7.23 12.72
C CYS A 234 -2.23 -6.21 13.78
N SER A 235 -1.33 -6.56 14.68
CA SER A 235 -0.82 -5.63 15.70
C SER A 235 0.69 -5.73 15.78
N GLY A 236 1.38 -4.59 15.69
CA GLY A 236 2.84 -4.52 15.85
C GLY A 236 3.60 -5.31 14.79
N ALA A 237 3.09 -5.30 13.54
CA ALA A 237 3.73 -5.97 12.42
C ALA A 237 4.57 -5.02 11.56
N ASP A 238 5.54 -5.61 10.87
CA ASP A 238 6.13 -5.07 9.65
C ASP A 238 5.37 -5.65 8.45
N TYR A 239 5.29 -4.89 7.36
CA TYR A 239 4.50 -5.24 6.18
C TYR A 239 5.35 -5.33 4.93
N THR A 240 5.11 -6.35 4.12
CA THR A 240 5.71 -6.50 2.79
C THR A 240 4.64 -6.30 1.72
N VAL A 241 4.83 -5.30 0.86
CA VAL A 241 4.02 -5.06 -0.35
C VAL A 241 4.76 -5.66 -1.54
N THR A 242 4.22 -6.73 -2.13
CA THR A 242 4.84 -7.41 -3.28
C THR A 242 4.04 -7.16 -4.54
N PHE A 243 4.70 -6.63 -5.57
CA PHE A 243 4.18 -6.50 -6.92
C PHE A 243 4.50 -7.75 -7.74
N CYS A 244 3.53 -8.22 -8.53
CA CYS A 244 3.58 -9.47 -9.29
C CYS A 244 4.03 -10.69 -8.46
N PRO A 245 3.40 -10.98 -7.31
CA PRO A 245 3.75 -12.15 -6.51
C PRO A 245 3.66 -13.43 -7.33
N SER A 246 4.69 -14.26 -7.23
CA SER A 246 4.69 -15.59 -7.83
C SER A 246 3.52 -16.39 -7.26
N SER A 247 2.73 -17.02 -8.14
CA SER A 247 1.82 -18.08 -7.70
C SER A 247 2.65 -19.18 -7.01
N PRO A 248 2.20 -19.79 -5.89
CA PRO A 248 2.92 -20.88 -5.21
C PRO A 248 3.35 -22.02 -6.15
N SER A 249 2.67 -22.17 -7.29
CA SER A 249 2.93 -23.17 -8.32
C SER A 249 4.15 -22.88 -9.21
N GLN A 250 4.75 -21.69 -9.15
CA GLN A 250 5.90 -21.28 -9.98
C GLN A 250 7.23 -21.25 -9.20
N LYS A 251 7.30 -21.91 -8.03
CA LYS A 251 8.61 -22.29 -7.45
C LYS A 251 9.18 -23.43 -8.29
N SER A 252 9.57 -23.12 -9.53
CA SER A 252 10.24 -24.06 -10.42
C SER A 252 11.57 -24.43 -9.77
N THR A 253 11.62 -25.69 -9.34
CA THR A 253 12.78 -26.41 -8.85
C THR A 253 13.96 -26.22 -9.80
N LYS A 254 14.85 -25.27 -9.50
CA LYS A 254 16.23 -25.33 -9.95
C LYS A 254 16.99 -26.24 -8.99
N ASP A 255 16.79 -27.54 -9.15
CA ASP A 255 17.77 -28.53 -8.73
C ASP A 255 18.39 -29.15 -9.99
N PRO A 256 19.71 -29.39 -10.01
CA PRO A 256 20.42 -29.83 -11.20
C PRO A 256 20.21 -31.33 -11.42
N THR A 257 19.57 -31.71 -12.53
CA THR A 257 19.49 -33.11 -12.95
C THR A 257 20.86 -33.59 -13.44
N PRO A 258 21.38 -34.74 -12.96
CA PRO A 258 22.55 -35.38 -13.54
C PRO A 258 22.20 -35.97 -14.92
N MET A 259 23.11 -35.80 -15.88
CA MET A 259 23.06 -36.44 -17.19
C MET A 259 23.00 -37.96 -17.07
N THR A 260 22.07 -38.61 -17.77
CA THR A 260 22.32 -39.94 -18.32
C THR A 260 21.67 -40.07 -19.69
N SER A 261 22.52 -40.44 -20.64
CA SER A 261 22.27 -40.70 -22.05
C SER A 261 21.51 -42.00 -22.30
N THR A 262 20.48 -41.97 -23.15
CA THR A 262 20.16 -43.06 -24.11
C THR A 262 19.24 -42.55 -25.22
N THR A 263 19.56 -42.94 -26.46
CA THR A 263 18.96 -42.56 -27.75
C THR A 263 17.98 -43.67 -28.25
N PRO A 264 17.38 -43.61 -29.46
CA PRO A 264 16.05 -43.07 -29.78
C PRO A 264 15.06 -44.12 -30.34
N GLN A 265 13.75 -43.82 -30.34
CA GLN A 265 12.84 -44.44 -31.31
C GLN A 265 11.51 -43.69 -31.48
N GLY A 266 11.10 -43.47 -32.74
CA GLY A 266 9.70 -43.62 -33.14
C GLY A 266 8.89 -42.36 -33.47
N SER A 267 9.05 -41.90 -34.71
CA SER A 267 8.02 -41.43 -35.67
C SER A 267 6.58 -41.13 -35.21
N GLY A 268 6.05 -40.00 -35.69
CA GLY A 268 4.64 -39.91 -36.06
C GLY A 268 4.10 -38.49 -36.27
N SER A 269 4.02 -38.06 -37.53
CA SER A 269 3.08 -37.12 -38.19
C SER A 269 1.95 -36.55 -37.30
N GLY A 270 1.68 -35.25 -37.25
CA GLY A 270 1.49 -34.32 -38.36
C GLY A 270 -0.01 -34.07 -38.57
N TYR A 271 -0.51 -32.88 -38.18
CA TYR A 271 -1.72 -32.29 -38.77
C TYR A 271 -1.71 -30.78 -38.54
N SER A 272 -1.40 -30.07 -39.62
CA SER A 272 -1.62 -28.64 -39.82
C SER A 272 -3.01 -28.43 -40.40
N VAL A 273 -3.78 -27.51 -39.83
CA VAL A 273 -4.84 -26.80 -40.56
C VAL A 273 -4.71 -25.31 -40.25
N SER A 274 -4.24 -24.59 -41.26
CA SER A 274 -4.32 -23.14 -41.38
C SER A 274 -5.75 -22.76 -41.78
N GLY A 275 -6.28 -21.70 -41.17
CA GLY A 275 -7.52 -21.06 -41.56
C GLY A 275 -7.40 -19.56 -41.37
N SER A 276 -6.83 -18.89 -42.39
CA SER A 276 -6.78 -17.44 -42.51
C SER A 276 -8.15 -16.90 -42.93
N GLY A 277 -8.61 -15.85 -42.27
CA GLY A 277 -9.82 -15.12 -42.66
C GLY A 277 -9.70 -13.65 -42.24
N SER A 278 -9.17 -12.85 -43.15
CA SER A 278 -9.17 -11.38 -43.08
C SER A 278 -10.55 -10.84 -43.44
N GLY A 279 -11.01 -9.83 -42.70
CA GLY A 279 -12.23 -9.08 -43.02
C GLY A 279 -12.17 -7.68 -42.42
N SER A 280 -11.80 -6.71 -43.26
CA SER A 280 -11.82 -5.28 -42.98
C SER A 280 -13.24 -4.72 -43.21
N GLY A 281 -13.64 -3.74 -42.41
CA GLY A 281 -14.88 -2.96 -42.61
C GLY A 281 -14.87 -1.72 -41.72
N SER A 282 -15.17 -0.57 -42.32
CA SER A 282 -14.80 0.78 -41.93
C SER A 282 -16.02 1.67 -41.59
N GLU A 283 -15.75 2.88 -41.05
CA GLU A 283 -16.61 4.09 -40.99
C GLU A 283 -17.80 4.09 -39.99
N SER A 284 -18.25 5.18 -39.35
CA SER A 284 -17.88 6.61 -39.25
C SER A 284 -18.80 7.29 -38.19
N GLY A 285 -18.35 8.40 -37.59
CA GLY A 285 -19.20 9.59 -37.35
C GLY A 285 -19.68 9.96 -35.92
N SER A 286 -19.08 11.04 -35.36
CA SER A 286 -19.68 12.28 -34.76
C SER A 286 -20.89 12.19 -33.79
N GLY A 287 -21.06 12.97 -32.71
CA GLY A 287 -20.37 14.13 -32.13
C GLY A 287 -21.22 14.74 -30.97
N TYR A 288 -20.55 15.47 -30.07
CA TYR A 288 -21.00 16.54 -29.13
C TYR A 288 -22.33 16.44 -28.34
N SER A 289 -22.26 16.61 -27.00
CA SER A 289 -22.59 17.86 -26.28
C SER A 289 -22.78 17.68 -24.77
N VAL A 290 -22.15 18.58 -24.00
CA VAL A 290 -22.29 18.83 -22.55
C VAL A 290 -23.54 19.68 -22.28
N PRO A 291 -24.15 19.57 -21.09
CA PRO A 291 -24.35 20.77 -20.30
C PRO A 291 -24.03 20.57 -18.80
N GLY A 292 -23.45 21.61 -18.19
CA GLY A 292 -23.35 21.77 -16.74
C GLY A 292 -24.41 22.72 -16.19
N SER A 293 -24.62 22.69 -14.87
CA SER A 293 -25.14 23.72 -13.92
C SER A 293 -25.42 22.98 -12.58
N GLY A 294 -24.82 23.31 -11.43
CA GLY A 294 -25.28 24.31 -10.42
C GLY A 294 -26.59 23.86 -9.73
N SER A 295 -26.81 23.80 -8.40
CA SER A 295 -26.14 24.32 -7.19
C SER A 295 -26.93 23.87 -5.93
N GLU A 296 -26.32 24.00 -4.74
CA GLU A 296 -26.89 24.16 -3.38
C GLU A 296 -27.42 22.97 -2.53
N SER A 297 -26.60 22.63 -1.53
CA SER A 297 -26.86 22.63 -0.08
C SER A 297 -28.16 22.05 0.49
N GLY A 298 -28.04 20.91 1.17
CA GLY A 298 -28.99 20.38 2.14
C GLY A 298 -28.28 19.56 3.20
N SER A 299 -28.19 20.11 4.41
CA SER A 299 -27.57 19.53 5.60
C SER A 299 -28.36 18.32 6.13
N GLY A 300 -27.69 17.18 6.22
CA GLY A 300 -28.11 15.98 6.95
C GLY A 300 -26.89 15.13 7.27
N ALA A 301 -26.68 14.83 8.55
CA ALA A 301 -25.56 14.04 9.03
C ALA A 301 -25.62 12.61 8.45
N GLY A 302 -24.80 12.37 7.43
CA GLY A 302 -24.46 11.08 6.87
C GLY A 302 -23.03 11.21 6.37
N GLU A 303 -22.19 10.25 6.74
CA GLU A 303 -20.75 10.28 6.48
C GLU A 303 -20.48 10.50 4.99
N ALA A 304 -20.06 11.73 4.68
CA ALA A 304 -19.74 12.14 3.34
C ALA A 304 -18.35 11.63 3.00
N LEU A 305 -18.22 11.05 1.80
CA LEU A 305 -16.95 10.81 1.14
C LEU A 305 -16.08 12.06 1.23
N MET A 306 -15.03 11.99 2.04
CA MET A 306 -14.02 13.04 2.11
C MET A 306 -13.23 13.02 0.80
N THR A 307 -12.76 14.19 0.40
CA THR A 307 -12.04 14.49 -0.85
C THR A 307 -10.70 13.74 -1.01
N ASP A 308 -10.33 12.87 -0.07
CA ASP A 308 -9.11 12.08 -0.06
C ASP A 308 -9.31 10.59 -0.41
N GLY A 309 -10.56 10.13 -0.55
CA GLY A 309 -10.87 8.80 -1.10
C GLY A 309 -10.42 7.63 -0.21
N SER A 310 -10.30 7.83 1.10
CA SER A 310 -9.94 6.77 2.04
C SER A 310 -11.15 6.30 2.85
N TRP A 311 -11.56 5.06 2.63
CA TRP A 311 -12.71 4.43 3.29
C TRP A 311 -12.41 3.93 4.72
N LEU A 312 -11.14 3.93 5.14
CA LEU A 312 -10.70 3.34 6.42
C LEU A 312 -10.60 4.31 7.61
N ALA A 313 -10.91 5.59 7.45
CA ALA A 313 -10.59 6.59 8.48
C ALA A 313 -11.38 6.43 9.82
N GLY A 314 -12.42 5.59 9.87
CA GLY A 314 -13.31 5.50 11.03
C GLY A 314 -12.99 4.43 12.09
N LEU A 315 -12.20 3.40 11.78
CA LEU A 315 -12.15 2.18 12.64
C LEU A 315 -10.99 2.13 13.65
N ALA A 316 -9.95 2.97 13.50
CA ALA A 316 -8.76 2.91 14.36
C ALA A 316 -8.79 3.80 15.62
N MET A 317 -9.78 4.69 15.76
CA MET A 317 -9.85 5.64 16.88
C MET A 317 -10.62 5.07 18.07
N GLY A 318 -10.12 3.96 18.62
CA GLY A 318 -10.50 3.50 19.95
C GLY A 318 -9.70 4.25 21.01
N ASP A 319 -10.35 5.14 21.75
CA ASP A 319 -9.75 5.92 22.83
C ASP A 319 -9.27 4.97 23.95
N SER A 320 -7.95 4.81 24.08
CA SER A 320 -7.32 4.18 25.24
C SER A 320 -6.02 4.90 25.55
N SER A 321 -6.15 5.93 26.37
CA SER A 321 -5.05 6.55 27.09
C SER A 321 -4.49 5.58 28.13
N ARG A 322 -3.71 4.60 27.68
CA ARG A 322 -2.66 3.99 28.51
C ARG A 322 -1.35 4.69 28.18
N THR A 323 -1.10 5.79 28.89
CA THR A 323 0.26 6.21 29.19
C THR A 323 1.00 5.00 29.76
N HIS A 324 1.94 4.44 28.99
CA HIS A 324 2.92 3.53 29.58
C HIS A 324 3.63 4.30 30.69
N SER A 325 3.26 3.99 31.93
CA SER A 325 4.00 4.42 33.10
C SER A 325 5.40 3.81 32.96
N PRO A 326 6.48 4.58 33.16
CA PRO A 326 7.81 3.98 33.24
C PRO A 326 7.76 2.89 34.30
N SER A 327 8.43 1.77 34.06
CA SER A 327 8.58 0.77 35.11
C SER A 327 9.05 1.46 36.40
N THR A 328 8.57 1.02 37.57
CA THR A 328 9.00 1.59 38.87
C THR A 328 10.53 1.64 38.99
N VAL A 329 11.23 0.72 38.31
CA VAL A 329 12.68 0.69 38.15
C VAL A 329 13.21 1.90 37.38
N GLN A 330 12.60 2.28 36.25
CA GLN A 330 13.02 3.43 35.44
C GLN A 330 12.75 4.76 36.17
N SER A 331 11.62 4.90 36.86
CA SER A 331 11.31 6.07 37.68
C SER A 331 12.26 6.18 38.89
N ALA A 332 12.59 5.06 39.53
CA ALA A 332 13.56 5.01 40.63
C ALA A 332 14.98 5.35 40.16
N LEU A 333 15.40 4.86 39.00
CA LEU A 333 16.72 5.16 38.42
C LEU A 333 16.86 6.62 38.02
N ILE A 334 15.80 7.24 37.46
CA ILE A 334 15.77 8.67 37.16
C ILE A 334 15.85 9.50 38.45
N ALA A 335 15.09 9.14 39.49
CA ALA A 335 15.14 9.81 40.78
C ALA A 335 16.51 9.67 41.47
N PHE A 336 17.14 8.50 41.35
CA PHE A 336 18.47 8.26 41.91
C PHE A 336 19.55 9.05 41.16
N ALA A 337 19.46 9.13 39.82
CA ALA A 337 20.36 9.90 38.99
C ALA A 337 20.24 11.41 39.27
N THR A 338 19.02 11.95 39.39
CA THR A 338 18.80 13.37 39.69
C THR A 338 19.25 13.74 41.10
N LEU A 339 19.02 12.88 42.10
CA LEU A 339 19.51 13.08 43.46
C LEU A 339 21.05 13.03 43.53
N SER A 340 21.66 12.13 42.76
CA SER A 340 23.12 12.02 42.66
C SER A 340 23.76 13.25 42.00
N LEU A 341 23.15 13.81 40.94
CA LEU A 341 23.59 15.10 40.37
C LEU A 341 23.43 16.23 41.37
N ALA A 342 22.29 16.34 42.07
CA ALA A 342 22.04 17.42 43.02
C ALA A 342 23.04 17.42 44.20
N LEU A 343 23.42 16.23 44.68
CA LEU A 343 24.42 16.05 45.73
C LEU A 343 25.87 16.30 45.24
N ALA A 344 26.16 16.07 43.96
CA ALA A 344 27.44 16.39 43.35
C ALA A 344 27.64 17.92 43.18
N PHE A 345 26.56 18.67 42.91
CA PHE A 345 26.61 20.14 42.85
C PHE A 345 26.63 20.83 44.22
N HIS A 346 26.15 20.18 45.28
CA HIS A 346 26.20 20.73 46.65
C HIS A 346 27.56 20.53 47.35
N ASN A 347 28.46 19.70 46.82
CA ASN A 347 29.80 19.44 47.37
C ASN A 347 30.93 20.15 46.59
N LEU A 348 30.61 21.20 45.83
CA LEU A 348 31.55 22.10 45.15
C LEU A 348 31.58 23.47 45.85
#